data_AF-A0A968PEJ1-F1
#
_entry.id   AF-A0A968PEJ1-F1
#
_cell.length_a   1.000
_cell.length_b   1.000
_cell.length_c   1.000
_cell.angle_alpha   90.00
_cell.angle_beta   90.00
_cell.angle_gamma   90.00
#
_symmetry.space_group_name_H-M   'P 1'
#
loop_
_entity.id
_entity.type
_entity.pdbx_description
1 polymer ?
#
loop_
_entity_poly.entity_id
_entity_poly.type
_entity_poly.pdbx_seq_one_letter_code
_entity_poly.pdbx_strand_id
1 'polypeptide(L)'
;MGAERAVEVFSTMLEEHRPSHVIHLGFAGGLNPSLAAGTTLNIQWVINGQGQAYQLTDDRPLLIAESEVGDPRRTLLTMDHLIHSVEEKQQLYARHKAAAVDMETFHLAQVSAQCGLKMRMIRAISDPANMAIPTAAENWVRPDGTDNVPAAVWHLIPTPGNPHHRQAWSPCRSGREKSGGCGRGGGPSTGLTGPMP
;
A
#
# COMPACT_ATOMS: atom_id res chain seq x y z
N MET A 1 15.26 3.64 6.53
CA MET A 1 14.04 4.44 6.30
C MET A 1 14.23 5.87 6.79
N GLY A 2 13.60 6.83 6.10
CA GLY A 2 13.69 8.26 6.37
C GLY A 2 14.00 9.10 5.12
N ALA A 3 13.32 10.23 4.98
CA ALA A 3 13.38 11.11 3.81
C ALA A 3 14.79 11.58 3.44
N GLU A 4 15.58 12.05 4.43
CA GLU A 4 16.92 12.61 4.20
C GLU A 4 17.88 11.58 3.60
N ARG A 5 18.00 10.42 4.24
CA ARG A 5 18.87 9.33 3.77
C ARG A 5 18.42 8.79 2.41
N ALA A 6 17.11 8.67 2.20
CA ALA A 6 16.58 8.22 0.92
C ALA A 6 16.94 9.20 -0.20
N VAL A 7 16.81 10.51 0.04
CA VAL A 7 17.19 11.57 -0.90
C VAL A 7 18.70 11.58 -1.16
N GLU A 8 19.52 11.43 -0.13
CA GLU A 8 20.99 11.38 -0.26
C GLU A 8 21.41 10.24 -1.20
N VAL A 9 21.04 9.00 -0.85
CA VAL A 9 21.38 7.80 -1.64
C VAL A 9 20.83 7.92 -3.05
N PHE A 10 19.60 8.41 -3.20
CA PHE A 10 18.97 8.58 -4.51
C PHE A 10 19.74 9.59 -5.36
N SER A 11 20.11 10.74 -4.80
CA SER A 11 20.85 11.79 -5.52
C SER A 11 22.22 11.29 -5.97
N THR A 12 22.96 10.58 -5.10
CA THR A 12 24.23 9.93 -5.47
C THR A 12 24.05 8.96 -6.64
N MET A 13 23.02 8.11 -6.59
CA MET A 13 22.75 7.16 -7.67
C MET A 13 22.44 7.86 -9.01
N LEU A 14 21.70 8.97 -8.97
CA LEU A 14 21.38 9.76 -10.16
C LEU A 14 22.64 10.39 -10.78
N GLU A 15 23.54 10.92 -9.95
CA GLU A 15 24.78 11.54 -10.40
C GLU A 15 25.75 10.52 -11.02
N GLU A 16 25.89 9.35 -10.38
CA GLU A 16 26.79 8.29 -10.81
C GLU A 16 26.33 7.61 -12.10
N HIS A 17 25.04 7.28 -12.19
CA HIS A 17 24.52 6.42 -13.26
C HIS A 17 23.79 7.18 -14.37
N ARG A 18 23.35 8.41 -14.11
CA ARG A 18 22.59 9.27 -15.04
C ARG A 18 21.47 8.51 -15.78
N PRO A 19 20.57 7.84 -15.04
CA PRO A 19 19.54 7.05 -15.68
C PRO A 19 18.58 7.95 -16.45
N SER A 20 18.07 7.46 -17.59
CA SER A 20 16.98 8.16 -18.29
C SER A 20 15.62 7.97 -17.60
N HIS A 21 15.50 6.94 -16.76
CA HIS A 21 14.28 6.58 -16.05
C HIS A 21 14.56 5.93 -14.71
N VAL A 22 13.67 6.14 -13.74
CA VAL A 22 13.74 5.53 -12.41
C VAL A 22 12.49 4.68 -12.15
N ILE A 23 12.68 3.49 -11.58
CA ILE A 23 11.61 2.68 -11.02
C ILE A 23 11.91 2.47 -9.54
N HIS A 24 11.02 2.95 -8.67
CA HIS A 24 11.16 2.79 -7.23
C HIS A 24 10.11 1.83 -6.69
N LEU A 25 10.56 0.69 -6.18
CA LEU A 25 9.74 -0.38 -5.61
C LEU A 25 9.80 -0.31 -4.08
N GLY A 26 8.70 -0.61 -3.41
CA GLY A 26 8.68 -0.58 -1.94
C GLY A 26 7.35 -1.04 -1.36
N PHE A 27 7.25 -0.94 -0.04
CA PHE A 27 6.02 -1.19 0.71
C PHE A 27 5.36 0.12 1.13
N ALA A 28 4.07 0.05 1.44
CA ALA A 28 3.31 1.16 2.00
C ALA A 28 2.19 0.65 2.90
N GLY A 29 1.83 1.44 3.92
CA GLY A 29 0.64 1.21 4.71
C GLY A 29 -0.61 1.55 3.90
N GLY A 30 -1.66 0.74 4.01
CA GLY A 30 -2.93 0.97 3.33
C GLY A 30 -3.77 2.02 4.06
N LEU A 31 -4.30 3.00 3.31
CA LEU A 31 -5.27 3.98 3.81
C LEU A 31 -6.68 3.72 3.24
N ASN A 32 -6.77 3.26 1.99
CA ASN A 32 -8.04 2.92 1.38
C ASN A 32 -8.57 1.57 1.91
N PRO A 33 -9.77 1.53 2.54
CA PRO A 33 -10.33 0.30 3.13
C PRO A 33 -10.61 -0.84 2.14
N SER A 34 -10.64 -0.56 0.84
CA SER A 34 -10.82 -1.59 -0.20
C SER A 34 -9.54 -2.35 -0.55
N LEU A 35 -8.37 -1.89 -0.07
CA LEU A 35 -7.08 -2.51 -0.38
C LEU A 35 -6.69 -3.53 0.67
N ALA A 36 -6.40 -4.75 0.22
CA ALA A 36 -5.87 -5.82 1.06
C ALA A 36 -4.34 -5.79 1.10
N ALA A 37 -3.75 -6.41 2.13
CA ALA A 37 -2.32 -6.70 2.15
C ALA A 37 -1.89 -7.46 0.88
N GLY A 38 -0.72 -7.13 0.35
CA GLY A 38 -0.19 -7.67 -0.91
C GLY A 38 -0.77 -7.03 -2.18
N THR A 39 -1.74 -6.11 -2.07
CA THR A 39 -2.21 -5.36 -3.24
C THR A 39 -1.08 -4.47 -3.76
N THR A 40 -0.81 -4.55 -5.05
CA THR A 40 0.22 -3.72 -5.70
C THR A 40 -0.42 -2.50 -6.36
N LEU A 41 0.13 -1.33 -6.07
CA LEU A 41 -0.31 -0.04 -6.60
C LEU A 41 0.74 0.52 -7.54
N ASN A 42 0.29 0.94 -8.73
CA ASN A 42 1.05 1.81 -9.62
C ASN A 42 0.70 3.27 -9.32
N ILE A 43 1.59 3.95 -8.61
CA ILE A 43 1.36 5.30 -8.11
C ILE A 43 1.41 6.30 -9.27
N GLN A 44 0.47 7.23 -9.29
CA GLN A 44 0.41 8.34 -10.25
C GLN A 44 0.63 9.69 -9.58
N TRP A 45 0.12 9.83 -8.36
CA TRP A 45 0.23 11.05 -7.58
C TRP A 45 0.90 10.77 -6.25
N VAL A 46 1.81 11.63 -5.86
CA VAL A 46 2.43 11.60 -4.54
C VAL A 46 2.15 12.93 -3.86
N ILE A 47 1.65 12.89 -2.63
CA ILE A 47 1.32 14.07 -1.83
C ILE A 47 2.00 14.02 -0.47
N ASN A 48 2.28 15.17 0.13
CA ASN A 48 2.71 15.27 1.53
C ASN A 48 1.57 15.69 2.46
N GLY A 49 1.82 15.70 3.77
CA GLY A 49 0.85 16.12 4.78
C GLY A 49 0.35 17.57 4.63
N GLN A 50 1.10 18.43 3.95
CA GLN A 50 0.73 19.81 3.63
C GLN A 50 -0.12 19.94 2.35
N GLY A 51 -0.30 18.84 1.59
CA GLY A 51 -1.08 18.81 0.35
C GLY A 51 -0.32 19.26 -0.89
N GLN A 52 0.99 19.45 -0.82
CA GLN A 52 1.82 19.58 -2.02
C GLN A 52 1.78 18.25 -2.77
N ALA A 53 1.83 18.30 -4.10
CA ALA A 53 1.63 17.15 -4.96
C ALA A 53 2.63 17.11 -6.12
N TYR A 54 3.11 15.91 -6.45
CA TYR A 54 3.84 15.62 -7.67
C TYR A 54 3.11 14.55 -8.47
N GLN A 55 2.93 14.82 -9.77
CA GLN A 55 2.47 13.82 -10.72
C GLN A 55 3.67 13.05 -11.27
N LEU A 56 3.59 11.72 -11.24
CA LEU A 56 4.58 10.84 -11.87
C LEU A 56 4.24 10.69 -13.36
N THR A 57 5.22 10.93 -14.23
CA THR A 57 5.02 11.13 -15.68
C THR A 57 5.57 10.01 -16.57
N ASP A 58 5.93 8.86 -16.00
CA ASP A 58 6.35 7.71 -16.79
C ASP A 58 5.14 7.03 -17.46
N ASP A 59 5.19 6.93 -18.78
CA ASP A 59 4.14 6.47 -19.70
C ASP A 59 4.37 5.06 -20.27
N ARG A 60 5.46 4.38 -19.86
CA ARG A 60 5.78 3.04 -20.38
C ARG A 60 4.78 1.98 -19.87
N PRO A 61 4.34 1.02 -20.69
CA PRO A 61 3.35 0.03 -20.28
C PRO A 61 3.90 -0.88 -19.16
N LEU A 62 3.02 -1.31 -18.26
CA LEU A 62 3.30 -2.33 -17.25
C LEU A 62 2.31 -3.50 -17.37
N LEU A 63 2.75 -4.69 -16.94
CA LEU A 63 1.89 -5.87 -16.79
C LEU A 63 0.99 -5.81 -15.55
N ILE A 64 1.01 -4.68 -14.83
CA ILE A 64 0.13 -4.44 -13.68
C ILE A 64 -1.12 -3.75 -14.23
N ALA A 65 -2.30 -4.24 -13.85
CA ALA A 65 -3.57 -3.67 -14.27
C ALA A 65 -3.56 -2.15 -14.03
N GLU A 66 -3.70 -1.38 -15.11
CA GLU A 66 -3.78 0.06 -15.03
C GLU A 66 -5.17 0.45 -14.50
N SER A 67 -5.18 1.09 -13.35
CA SER A 67 -6.37 1.78 -12.84
C SER A 67 -6.65 3.02 -13.70
N GLU A 68 -7.93 3.37 -13.81
CA GLU A 68 -8.40 4.56 -14.54
C GLU A 68 -7.66 5.85 -14.10
N VAL A 69 -7.54 6.79 -15.03
CA VAL A 69 -6.97 8.12 -14.76
C VAL A 69 -7.84 8.82 -13.71
N GLY A 70 -7.21 9.32 -12.64
CA GLY A 70 -7.94 9.96 -11.53
C GLY A 70 -8.45 8.99 -10.47
N ASP A 71 -8.12 7.70 -10.55
CA ASP A 71 -8.42 6.74 -9.50
C ASP A 71 -7.68 7.12 -8.19
N PRO A 72 -8.41 7.43 -7.10
CA PRO A 72 -7.79 7.75 -5.81
C PRO A 72 -6.92 6.62 -5.25
N ARG A 73 -7.07 5.38 -5.77
CA ARG A 73 -6.16 4.25 -5.50
C ARG A 73 -4.73 4.46 -6.00
N ARG A 74 -4.48 5.49 -6.83
CA ARG A 74 -3.16 5.81 -7.39
C ARG A 74 -2.47 7.00 -6.70
N THR A 75 -3.02 7.49 -5.60
CA THR A 75 -2.42 8.55 -4.79
C THR A 75 -1.71 7.96 -3.57
N LEU A 76 -0.44 8.30 -3.38
CA LEU A 76 0.34 7.95 -2.21
C LEU A 76 0.57 9.19 -1.33
N LEU A 77 0.31 9.07 -0.04
CA LEU A 77 0.66 10.08 0.96
C LEU A 77 2.05 9.77 1.53
N THR A 78 2.88 10.78 1.73
CA THR A 78 4.11 10.65 2.51
C THR A 78 3.98 11.44 3.81
N MET A 79 4.27 10.77 4.92
CA MET A 79 4.32 11.32 6.28
C MET A 79 5.72 11.17 6.85
N ASP A 80 6.10 12.02 7.80
CA ASP A 80 7.42 12.00 8.45
C ASP A 80 7.51 10.98 9.60
N HIS A 81 6.43 10.26 9.89
CA HIS A 81 6.34 9.27 10.94
C HIS A 81 5.55 8.03 10.49
N LEU A 82 5.75 6.94 11.22
CA LEU A 82 5.04 5.69 11.00
C LEU A 82 3.58 5.81 11.50
N ILE A 83 2.64 5.29 10.71
CA ILE A 83 1.22 5.34 11.04
C ILE A 83 0.82 4.05 11.76
N HIS A 84 0.63 4.15 13.08
CA HIS A 84 0.45 2.99 13.95
C HIS A 84 -0.99 2.56 14.12
N SER A 85 -1.91 3.52 14.23
CA SER A 85 -3.28 3.26 14.64
C SER A 85 -4.24 3.19 13.46
N VAL A 86 -5.31 2.41 13.61
CA VAL A 86 -6.38 2.34 12.60
C VAL A 86 -7.09 3.69 12.50
N GLU A 87 -7.26 4.37 13.64
CA GLU A 87 -7.90 5.67 13.77
C GLU A 87 -7.13 6.74 12.97
N GLU A 88 -5.81 6.77 13.09
CA GLU A 88 -4.96 7.69 12.34
C GLU A 88 -5.03 7.42 10.83
N LYS A 89 -4.96 6.14 10.41
CA LYS A 89 -5.16 5.78 8.99
C LYS A 89 -6.50 6.26 8.45
N GLN A 90 -7.57 6.11 9.23
CA GLN A 90 -8.90 6.59 8.87
C GLN A 90 -8.93 8.12 8.73
N GLN A 91 -8.30 8.86 9.65
CA GLN A 91 -8.21 10.31 9.59
C GLN A 91 -7.43 10.78 8.35
N LEU A 92 -6.28 10.16 8.07
CA LEU A 92 -5.48 10.45 6.90
C LEU A 92 -6.24 10.14 5.61
N TYR A 93 -6.93 9.00 5.55
CA TYR A 93 -7.78 8.66 4.41
C TYR A 93 -8.92 9.67 4.22
N ALA A 94 -9.60 10.05 5.31
CA ALA A 94 -10.69 11.01 5.26
C ALA A 94 -10.22 12.37 4.73
N ARG A 95 -9.04 12.84 5.19
CA ARG A 95 -8.47 14.15 4.85
C ARG A 95 -7.86 14.19 3.44
N HIS A 96 -7.06 13.19 3.09
CA HIS A 96 -6.21 13.25 1.89
C HIS A 96 -6.75 12.43 0.72
N LYS A 97 -7.67 11.48 0.97
CA LYS A 97 -8.19 10.54 -0.03
C LYS A 97 -7.08 9.72 -0.74
N ALA A 98 -5.92 9.59 -0.10
CA ALA A 98 -4.81 8.79 -0.61
C ALA A 98 -5.06 7.29 -0.41
N ALA A 99 -4.53 6.47 -1.31
CA ALA A 99 -4.67 5.01 -1.27
C ALA A 99 -3.83 4.37 -0.17
N ALA A 100 -2.62 4.91 0.01
CA ALA A 100 -1.59 4.34 0.85
C ALA A 100 -0.66 5.44 1.38
N VAL A 101 0.16 5.09 2.37
CA VAL A 101 1.09 5.98 3.07
C VAL A 101 2.47 5.36 3.21
N ASP A 102 3.51 6.17 3.02
CA ASP A 102 4.90 5.83 3.35
C ASP A 102 5.68 7.04 3.90
N MET A 103 7.02 6.93 3.99
CA MET A 103 7.86 7.94 4.65
C MET A 103 8.85 8.67 3.73
N GLU A 104 9.01 8.23 2.48
CA GLU A 104 10.11 8.73 1.61
C GLU A 104 9.64 9.26 0.26
N THR A 105 8.51 8.78 -0.24
CA THR A 105 8.21 8.86 -1.68
C THR A 105 8.04 10.29 -2.19
N PHE A 106 7.40 11.18 -1.43
CA PHE A 106 7.25 12.58 -1.84
C PHE A 106 8.58 13.26 -2.11
N HIS A 107 9.59 13.01 -1.28
CA HIS A 107 10.90 13.62 -1.41
C HIS A 107 11.65 13.10 -2.64
N LEU A 108 11.51 11.82 -2.96
CA LEU A 108 12.10 11.24 -4.18
C LEU A 108 11.40 11.74 -5.45
N ALA A 109 10.08 11.92 -5.40
CA ALA A 109 9.33 12.54 -6.50
C ALA A 109 9.78 13.99 -6.73
N GLN A 110 10.00 14.75 -5.65
CA GLN A 110 10.50 16.11 -5.71
C GLN A 110 11.87 16.19 -6.39
N VAL A 111 12.85 15.38 -5.97
CA VAL A 111 14.18 15.34 -6.59
C VAL A 111 14.08 14.96 -8.06
N SER A 112 13.29 13.93 -8.39
CA SER A 112 13.11 13.50 -9.78
C SER A 112 12.51 14.59 -10.66
N ALA A 113 11.51 15.33 -10.15
CA ALA A 113 10.91 16.47 -10.85
C ALA A 113 11.92 17.60 -11.07
N GLN A 114 12.75 17.91 -10.06
CA GLN A 114 13.82 18.91 -10.16
C GLN A 114 14.89 18.53 -11.20
N CYS A 115 15.19 17.24 -11.32
CA CYS A 115 16.13 16.71 -12.31
C CYS A 115 15.51 16.45 -13.70
N GLY A 116 14.20 16.68 -13.89
CA GLY A 116 13.50 16.37 -15.14
C GLY A 116 13.43 14.88 -15.49
N LEU A 117 13.53 14.01 -14.48
CA LEU A 117 13.56 12.56 -14.65
C LEU A 117 12.16 11.95 -14.66
N LYS A 118 11.94 11.05 -15.62
CA LYS A 118 10.76 10.19 -15.61
C LYS A 118 10.89 9.14 -14.51
N MET A 119 9.99 9.18 -13.54
CA MET A 119 9.96 8.26 -12.41
C MET A 119 8.66 7.48 -12.35
N ARG A 120 8.76 6.20 -12.02
CA ARG A 120 7.65 5.34 -11.67
C ARG A 120 7.81 4.78 -10.28
N MET A 121 6.70 4.67 -9.55
CA MET A 121 6.69 4.13 -8.20
C MET A 121 5.63 3.03 -8.09
N ILE A 122 6.07 1.89 -7.56
CA ILE A 122 5.22 0.73 -7.33
C ILE A 122 5.28 0.39 -5.85
N ARG A 123 4.12 0.27 -5.22
CA ARG A 123 3.99 -0.02 -3.78
C ARG A 123 3.15 -1.24 -3.54
N ALA A 124 3.63 -2.17 -2.72
CA ALA A 124 2.81 -3.24 -2.19
C ALA A 124 2.25 -2.83 -0.82
N ILE A 125 0.96 -3.05 -0.59
CA ILE A 125 0.34 -2.81 0.72
C ILE A 125 0.90 -3.82 1.72
N SER A 126 1.64 -3.37 2.73
CA SER A 126 2.15 -4.22 3.82
C SER A 126 1.07 -4.50 4.85
N ASP A 127 0.38 -3.46 5.28
CA ASP A 127 -0.60 -3.47 6.37
C ASP A 127 -1.85 -2.70 5.93
N PRO A 128 -3.04 -3.34 5.87
CA PRO A 128 -4.25 -2.70 5.37
C PRO A 128 -4.79 -1.63 6.34
N ALA A 129 -5.79 -0.86 5.88
CA ALA A 129 -6.36 0.27 6.63
C ALA A 129 -6.95 -0.11 7.99
N ASN A 130 -7.40 -1.35 8.15
CA ASN A 130 -8.00 -1.89 9.37
C ASN A 130 -7.00 -2.64 10.27
N MET A 131 -5.70 -2.56 9.98
CA MET A 131 -4.65 -3.21 10.76
C MET A 131 -3.80 -2.16 11.46
N ALA A 132 -3.67 -2.26 12.79
CA ALA A 132 -2.71 -1.49 13.56
C ALA A 132 -1.30 -2.11 13.45
N ILE A 133 -0.28 -1.26 13.49
CA ILE A 133 1.12 -1.69 13.60
C ILE A 133 1.56 -1.50 15.05
N PRO A 134 2.21 -2.51 15.69
CA PRO A 134 2.73 -2.35 17.05
C PRO A 134 3.62 -1.11 17.17
N THR A 135 3.45 -0.32 18.24
CA THR A 135 4.27 0.90 18.50
C THR A 135 5.76 0.57 18.58
N ALA A 136 6.11 -0.65 18.97
CA ALA A 136 7.50 -1.11 18.95
C ALA A 136 8.15 -1.14 17.56
N ALA A 137 7.36 -1.00 16.48
CA ALA A 137 7.87 -0.83 15.13
C ALA A 137 8.64 0.48 14.92
N GLU A 138 8.47 1.48 15.79
CA GLU A 138 9.30 2.70 15.77
C GLU A 138 10.79 2.35 15.96
N ASN A 139 11.09 1.32 16.74
CA ASN A 139 12.46 0.84 16.96
C ASN A 139 13.03 0.07 15.76
N TRP A 140 12.23 -0.17 14.72
CA TRP A 140 12.67 -0.83 13.49
C TRP A 140 13.42 0.12 12.56
N VAL A 141 13.42 1.42 12.86
CA VAL A 141 14.25 2.41 12.18
C VAL A 141 15.24 2.95 13.21
N ARG A 142 16.53 2.85 12.92
CA ARG A 142 17.58 3.41 13.76
C ARG A 142 17.60 4.95 13.61
N PRO A 143 18.17 5.68 14.59
CA PRO A 143 18.33 7.14 14.49
C PRO A 143 19.13 7.61 13.26
N ASP A 144 19.99 6.76 12.70
CA ASP A 144 20.76 7.03 11.47
C ASP A 144 19.96 6.75 10.18
N GLY A 145 18.66 6.46 10.31
CA GLY A 145 17.78 6.12 9.20
C GLY A 145 18.06 4.75 8.59
N THR A 146 18.87 3.88 9.21
CA THR A 146 19.02 2.49 8.76
C THR A 146 17.95 1.59 9.36
N ASP A 147 17.60 0.53 8.64
CA ASP A 147 16.61 -0.41 9.15
C ASP A 147 17.22 -1.28 10.25
N ASN A 148 16.55 -1.33 11.39
CA ASN A 148 16.89 -2.18 12.53
C ASN A 148 16.26 -3.56 12.36
N VAL A 149 16.73 -4.28 11.33
CA VAL A 149 16.29 -5.64 11.01
C VAL A 149 16.31 -6.58 12.23
N PRO A 150 17.31 -6.55 13.14
CA PRO A 150 17.28 -7.36 14.36
C PRO A 150 16.10 -7.05 15.29
N ALA A 151 15.74 -5.78 15.47
CA ALA A 151 14.59 -5.39 16.29
C ALA A 151 13.25 -5.81 15.65
N ALA A 152 13.16 -5.71 14.32
CA ALA A 152 12.01 -6.20 13.57
C ALA A 152 11.85 -7.73 13.70
N VAL A 153 12.93 -8.48 13.50
CA VAL A 153 12.94 -9.94 13.64
C VAL A 153 12.64 -10.38 15.09
N TRP A 154 13.20 -9.70 16.11
CA TRP A 154 12.93 -10.02 17.51
C TRP A 154 11.44 -9.91 17.87
N HIS A 155 10.73 -8.93 17.30
CA HIS A 155 9.29 -8.78 17.49
C HIS A 155 8.45 -9.82 16.75
N LEU A 156 9.04 -10.51 15.77
CA LEU A 156 8.43 -11.61 15.02
C LEU A 156 8.74 -12.99 15.62
N ILE A 157 9.68 -13.09 16.58
CA ILE A 157 9.95 -14.33 17.31
C ILE A 157 8.83 -14.53 18.35
N PRO A 158 8.10 -15.66 18.33
CA PRO A 158 7.09 -15.95 19.33
C PRO A 158 7.77 -16.14 20.70
N THR A 159 7.72 -15.09 21.51
CA THR A 159 8.18 -15.12 22.90
C THR A 159 7.02 -15.60 23.79
N PRO A 160 7.21 -16.66 24.61
CA PRO A 160 6.18 -17.08 25.55
C PRO A 160 5.96 -15.96 26.59
N GLY A 161 4.81 -15.27 26.49
CA GLY A 161 4.40 -14.23 27.44
C GLY A 161 3.99 -12.87 26.84
N ASN A 162 4.10 -12.65 25.53
CA ASN A 162 3.71 -11.38 24.92
C ASN A 162 2.22 -11.40 24.44
N PRO A 163 1.32 -10.56 24.98
CA PRO A 163 -0.12 -10.59 24.63
C PRO A 163 -0.46 -10.13 23.19
N HIS A 164 0.50 -9.60 22.42
CA HIS A 164 0.22 -9.04 21.09
C HIS A 164 -0.06 -10.06 19.98
N HIS A 165 0.13 -11.36 20.22
CA HIS A 165 0.10 -12.38 19.16
C HIS A 165 -1.30 -12.95 18.83
N ARG A 166 -2.35 -12.57 19.57
CA ARG A 166 -3.69 -13.19 19.42
C ARG A 166 -4.62 -12.54 18.39
N GLN A 167 -4.33 -11.34 17.89
CA GLN A 167 -5.25 -10.64 16.96
C GLN A 167 -4.74 -10.49 15.53
N ALA A 168 -3.44 -10.64 15.26
CA ALA A 168 -2.90 -10.30 13.94
C ALA A 168 -3.18 -11.36 12.86
N TRP A 169 -3.17 -12.65 13.19
CA TRP A 169 -3.23 -13.73 12.20
C TRP A 169 -4.35 -14.73 12.52
N SER A 170 -5.59 -14.35 12.24
CA SER A 170 -6.62 -15.34 11.92
C SER A 170 -6.54 -15.62 10.42
N PRO A 171 -6.27 -16.86 9.98
CA PRO A 171 -6.37 -17.18 8.56
C PRO A 171 -7.82 -16.94 8.16
N CYS A 172 -8.04 -16.02 7.22
CA CYS A 172 -9.30 -15.90 6.52
C CYS A 172 -9.53 -17.23 5.80
N ARG A 173 -10.27 -18.15 6.42
CA ARG A 173 -10.82 -19.33 5.75
C ARG A 173 -11.89 -18.82 4.79
N SER A 174 -11.48 -18.41 3.60
CA SER A 174 -12.41 -18.30 2.48
C SER A 174 -12.97 -19.70 2.23
N GLY A 175 -14.28 -19.82 2.41
CA GLY A 175 -15.05 -21.02 2.18
C GLY A 175 -14.85 -21.51 0.76
N ARG A 176 -14.13 -22.62 0.63
CA ARG A 176 -14.11 -23.45 -0.57
C ARG A 176 -15.28 -24.44 -0.46
N GLU A 177 -16.48 -24.02 -0.83
CA GLU A 177 -17.60 -24.93 -1.07
C GLU A 177 -17.86 -25.10 -2.57
N LYS A 178 -17.19 -26.15 -3.08
CA LYS A 178 -17.57 -27.14 -4.10
C LYS A 178 -18.50 -26.68 -5.25
N SER A 179 -17.88 -26.54 -6.41
CA SER A 179 -18.50 -26.84 -7.71
C SER A 179 -18.48 -28.34 -8.01
N GLY A 180 -19.56 -28.84 -8.63
CA GLY A 180 -19.73 -30.18 -9.22
C GLY A 180 -20.77 -31.04 -8.49
N GLY A 181 -21.83 -31.56 -9.09
CA GLY A 181 -22.30 -31.54 -10.48
C GLY A 181 -23.58 -32.38 -10.61
N CYS A 182 -24.40 -32.01 -11.60
CA CYS A 182 -25.30 -32.83 -12.43
C CYS A 182 -26.12 -34.00 -11.83
N GLY A 183 -27.46 -33.88 -11.90
CA GLY A 183 -28.28 -34.87 -12.63
C GLY A 183 -29.47 -35.53 -11.91
N ARG A 184 -30.66 -35.34 -12.53
CA ARG A 184 -31.94 -36.12 -12.43
C ARG A 184 -32.75 -35.88 -11.15
N GLY A 185 -34.06 -35.67 -11.14
CA GLY A 185 -35.11 -35.63 -12.15
C GLY A 185 -36.47 -35.53 -11.43
N GLY A 186 -37.51 -35.05 -12.11
CA GLY A 186 -38.90 -35.13 -11.66
C GLY A 186 -39.58 -33.77 -11.41
N GLY A 187 -40.33 -33.28 -12.39
CA GLY A 187 -41.49 -32.41 -12.13
C GLY A 187 -42.73 -33.25 -11.79
N PRO A 188 -43.97 -32.73 -11.91
CA PRO A 188 -44.39 -31.32 -11.97
C PRO A 188 -45.54 -31.00 -10.98
N SER A 189 -45.90 -29.72 -10.77
CA SER A 189 -47.31 -29.27 -10.79
C SER A 189 -47.50 -27.77 -10.47
N THR A 190 -48.16 -27.09 -11.42
CA THR A 190 -49.27 -26.09 -11.28
C THR A 190 -48.99 -24.77 -10.55
N GLY A 191 -48.97 -23.62 -11.23
CA GLY A 191 -50.15 -22.80 -11.62
C GLY A 191 -49.95 -21.41 -10.97
N LEU A 192 -50.31 -20.23 -11.48
CA LEU A 192 -51.28 -19.73 -12.45
C LEU A 192 -50.93 -18.25 -12.78
N THR A 193 -51.13 -17.82 -14.03
CA THR A 193 -51.67 -16.51 -14.53
C THR A 193 -51.17 -15.19 -13.92
N GLY A 194 -50.59 -14.24 -14.67
CA GLY A 194 -51.24 -13.42 -15.71
C GLY A 194 -50.93 -11.92 -15.48
N PRO A 195 -51.18 -10.99 -16.44
CA PRO A 195 -50.13 -10.05 -16.89
C PRO A 195 -50.24 -8.57 -16.46
N MET A 196 -49.17 -7.85 -16.81
CA MET A 196 -48.90 -6.40 -16.82
C MET A 196 -50.02 -5.54 -17.46
N PRO A 197 -50.00 -4.21 -17.23
CA PRO A 197 -49.23 -3.31 -18.11
C PRO A 197 -48.04 -2.60 -17.43
#